data_AF-K1YU62-F1
#
_entry.id   AF-K1YU62-F1
#
_cell.length_a   1.000
_cell.length_b   1.000
_cell.length_c   1.000
_cell.angle_alpha   90.00
_cell.angle_beta   90.00
_cell.angle_gamma   90.00
#
_symmetry.space_group_name_H-M   'P 1'
#
loop_
_entity.id
_entity.type
_entity.pdbx_description
1 polymer ?
#
loop_
_entity_poly.entity_id
_entity_poly.type
_entity_poly.pdbx_seq_one_letter_code
_entity_poly.pdbx_strand_id
1 'polypeptide(L)'
;MKQKEIIKLDEIQNKIYTIRSLQVMLDEDLAELYGVETKRLNEQVKRNSERFPEEFCFHNAAQATLPIINKSKWETLTISYPKSKTEQQAIVQKLDALSAETKKLEAIYQKKIYDLEELKKSVLQKAFAGEL
;
A
#
# COMPACT_ATOMS: atom_id res chain seq x y z
N MET A 1 -0.10 39.25 8.53
CA MET A 1 -1.04 38.13 8.29
C MET A 1 -0.59 37.45 7.01
N LYS A 2 -0.04 36.22 7.07
CA LYS A 2 0.47 35.54 5.87
C LYS A 2 -0.68 34.85 5.15
N GLN A 3 -0.80 35.16 3.87
CA GLN A 3 -1.70 34.59 2.87
C GLN A 3 -1.76 33.07 3.05
N LYS A 4 -2.95 32.54 3.32
CA LYS A 4 -3.21 31.10 3.33
C LYS A 4 -3.28 30.69 1.86
N GLU A 5 -2.14 30.28 1.29
CA GLU A 5 -2.09 29.75 -0.07
C GLU A 5 -3.12 28.63 -0.17
N ILE A 6 -4.02 28.78 -1.14
CA ILE A 6 -5.05 27.80 -1.45
C ILE A 6 -4.29 26.65 -2.11
N ILE A 7 -3.90 25.66 -1.30
CA ILE A 7 -3.27 24.43 -1.78
C ILE A 7 -4.14 23.88 -2.91
N LYS A 8 -3.57 23.68 -4.10
CA LYS A 8 -4.32 23.17 -5.24
C LYS A 8 -4.83 21.78 -4.88
N LEU A 9 -6.14 21.56 -5.00
CA LEU A 9 -6.77 20.26 -4.77
C LEU A 9 -6.10 19.15 -5.59
N ASP A 10 -5.60 19.48 -6.78
CA ASP A 10 -4.83 18.59 -7.66
C ASP A 10 -3.53 18.07 -7.03
N GLU A 11 -2.81 18.91 -6.27
CA GLU A 11 -1.55 18.53 -5.63
C GLU A 11 -1.77 17.58 -4.46
N ILE A 12 -2.88 17.77 -3.74
CA ILE A 12 -3.31 16.87 -2.67
C ILE A 12 -3.75 15.52 -3.26
N GLN A 13 -4.53 15.53 -4.35
CA GLN A 13 -5.03 14.30 -4.96
C GLN A 13 -3.92 13.39 -5.50
N ASN A 14 -2.87 13.97 -6.09
CA ASN A 14 -1.72 13.19 -6.58
C ASN A 14 -0.89 12.54 -5.46
N LYS A 15 -1.04 13.02 -4.22
CA LYS A 15 -0.35 12.53 -3.02
C LYS A 15 -1.21 11.56 -2.17
N ILE A 16 -2.42 11.26 -2.62
CA ILE A 16 -3.31 10.27 -1.99
C ILE A 16 -3.18 8.95 -2.74
N TYR A 17 -2.68 7.92 -2.05
CA TYR A 17 -2.51 6.57 -2.56
C TYR A 17 -3.65 5.67 -2.10
N THR A 18 -4.05 4.71 -2.94
CA THR A 18 -5.05 3.68 -2.56
C THR A 18 -4.34 2.39 -2.20
N ILE A 19 -4.29 2.05 -0.91
CA ILE A 19 -3.67 0.81 -0.40
C ILE A 19 -4.75 -0.03 0.27
N ARG A 20 -4.97 -1.26 -0.22
CA ARG A 20 -6.01 -2.19 0.30
C ARG A 20 -7.41 -1.55 0.38
N SER A 21 -7.75 -0.74 -0.62
CA SER A 21 -9.01 0.02 -0.72
C SER A 21 -9.18 1.15 0.32
N LEU A 22 -8.10 1.55 0.99
CA LEU A 22 -8.06 2.72 1.88
C LEU A 22 -7.24 3.83 1.22
N GLN A 23 -7.71 5.07 1.31
CA GLN A 23 -6.97 6.25 0.87
C GLN A 23 -5.98 6.66 1.96
N VAL A 24 -4.70 6.71 1.61
CA VAL A 24 -3.59 6.96 2.54
C VAL A 24 -2.66 7.99 1.92
N MET A 25 -2.18 8.95 2.71
CA MET A 25 -1.13 9.88 2.32
C MET A 25 0.15 9.52 3.09
N LEU A 26 1.29 9.55 2.41
CA LEU A 26 2.58 9.30 3.04
C LEU A 26 2.96 10.47 3.95
N ASP A 27 3.71 10.18 5.01
CA ASP A 27 4.18 11.20 5.96
C ASP A 27 5.16 12.19 5.30
N GLU A 28 5.91 11.75 4.29
CA GLU A 28 6.73 12.62 3.43
C GLU A 28 5.90 13.65 2.65
N ASP A 29 4.87 13.18 1.97
CA ASP A 29 3.94 14.03 1.22
C ASP A 29 3.17 14.98 2.14
N LEU A 30 2.78 14.51 3.32
CA LEU A 30 2.11 15.32 4.33
C LEU A 30 3.08 16.39 4.89
N ALA A 31 4.34 16.05 5.14
CA ALA A 31 5.35 16.98 5.62
C ALA A 31 5.64 18.09 4.60
N GLU A 32 5.70 17.75 3.32
CA GLU A 32 5.85 18.72 2.22
C GLU A 32 4.66 19.68 2.15
N LEU A 33 3.43 19.19 2.25
CA LEU A 33 2.22 20.03 2.26
C LEU A 33 2.19 21.04 3.42
N TYR A 34 2.75 20.67 4.57
CA TYR A 34 2.84 21.55 5.74
C TYR A 34 4.15 22.33 5.81
N GLY A 35 5.08 22.13 4.87
CA GLY A 35 6.39 22.79 4.84
C GLY A 35 7.28 22.45 6.05
N VAL A 36 7.13 21.26 6.61
CA VAL A 36 7.88 20.77 7.77
C VAL A 36 8.73 19.57 7.40
N GLU A 37 9.76 19.26 8.20
CA GLU A 37 10.49 18.01 8.05
C GLU A 37 9.63 16.82 8.54
N THR A 38 9.72 15.67 7.87
CA THR A 38 9.07 14.42 8.25
C THR A 38 9.35 14.02 9.69
N LYS A 39 10.59 14.22 10.17
CA LYS A 39 10.96 13.99 11.57
C LYS A 39 10.19 14.88 12.54
N ARG A 40 10.08 16.18 12.23
CA ARG A 40 9.32 17.15 13.04
C ARG A 40 7.83 16.81 13.07
N LEU A 41 7.28 16.41 11.93
CA LEU A 41 5.89 15.96 11.82
C LEU A 41 5.64 14.73 12.70
N ASN A 42 6.48 13.70 12.58
CA ASN A 42 6.38 12.47 13.37
C ASN A 42 6.56 12.73 14.89
N GLU A 43 7.47 13.64 15.26
CA GLU A 43 7.60 14.10 16.65
C GLU A 43 6.34 14.81 17.16
N GLN A 44 5.70 15.64 16.34
CA GLN A 44 4.47 16.34 16.70
C GLN A 44 3.28 15.39 16.83
N VAL A 45 3.16 14.40 15.94
CA VAL A 45 2.15 13.33 16.04
C VAL A 45 2.33 12.54 17.34
N LYS A 46 3.58 12.22 17.69
CA LYS A 46 3.90 11.49 18.93
C LYS A 46 3.66 12.32 20.20
N ARG A 47 3.93 13.63 20.17
CA ARG A 47 3.74 14.53 21.32
C ARG A 47 2.29 14.96 21.52
N ASN A 48 1.52 15.06 20.43
CA ASN A 48 0.13 15.51 20.45
C ASN A 48 -0.80 14.39 19.95
N SER A 49 -0.63 13.16 20.44
CA SER A 49 -1.41 12.00 19.99
C SER A 49 -2.93 12.20 20.13
N GLU A 50 -3.39 13.02 21.09
CA GLU A 50 -4.80 13.38 21.25
C GLU A 50 -5.38 14.15 20.04
N ARG A 51 -4.53 14.83 19.25
CA ARG A 51 -4.94 15.56 18.03
C ARG A 51 -4.88 14.71 16.77
N PHE A 52 -4.26 13.54 16.84
CA PHE A 52 -4.08 12.64 15.71
C PHE A 52 -4.73 11.30 16.08
N PRO A 53 -6.03 11.12 15.79
CA PRO A 53 -6.72 9.89 16.12
C PRO A 53 -6.02 8.70 15.44
N GLU A 54 -5.96 7.56 16.14
CA GLU A 54 -5.27 6.36 15.67
C GLU A 54 -5.83 5.85 14.33
N GLU A 55 -7.11 6.13 14.06
CA GLU A 55 -7.79 5.83 12.77
C GLU A 55 -7.18 6.54 11.56
N PHE A 56 -6.47 7.66 11.76
CA PHE A 56 -5.83 8.44 10.69
C PHE A 56 -4.32 8.21 10.61
N CYS A 57 -3.73 7.49 11.58
CA CYS A 57 -2.29 7.30 11.69
C CYS A 57 -1.94 5.82 11.68
N PHE A 58 -1.33 5.37 10.58
CA PHE A 58 -0.71 4.04 10.52
C PHE A 58 0.63 4.04 11.26
N HIS A 59 0.61 4.09 12.60
CA HIS A 59 1.85 4.20 13.39
C HIS A 59 2.54 2.85 13.62
N ASN A 60 1.93 1.73 13.25
CA ASN A 60 2.48 0.41 13.57
C ASN A 60 2.12 -0.63 12.51
N ALA A 61 3.12 -1.13 11.80
CA ALA A 61 3.07 -2.46 11.15
C ALA A 61 3.10 -3.60 12.19
N ALA A 62 2.62 -3.37 13.42
CA ALA A 62 2.79 -4.29 14.54
C ALA A 62 1.67 -5.34 14.67
N GLN A 63 0.68 -5.35 13.77
CA GLN A 63 -0.42 -6.34 13.83
C GLN A 63 -0.66 -7.10 12.52
N ALA A 64 0.35 -7.12 11.65
CA ALA A 64 0.45 -8.09 10.56
C ALA A 64 1.90 -8.61 10.47
N THR A 65 2.29 -9.39 11.48
CA THR A 65 3.30 -10.47 11.40
C THR A 65 4.65 -10.16 10.76
N LEU A 66 5.24 -8.96 10.85
CA LEU A 66 6.67 -8.80 10.57
C LEU A 66 7.33 -7.85 11.58
N PRO A 67 8.12 -8.37 12.55
CA PRO A 67 8.89 -7.51 13.44
C PRO A 67 9.89 -6.70 12.62
N ILE A 68 10.13 -5.44 13.01
CA ILE A 68 11.21 -4.63 12.44
C ILE A 68 12.52 -5.44 12.50
N ILE A 69 13.04 -5.80 11.32
CA ILE A 69 14.24 -6.61 11.17
C ILE A 69 15.44 -5.66 11.18
N ASN A 70 16.07 -5.53 12.35
CA ASN A 70 17.28 -4.73 12.54
C ASN A 70 18.53 -5.53 12.12
N LYS A 71 19.66 -4.83 11.92
CA LYS A 71 20.93 -5.45 11.49
C LYS A 71 21.33 -6.65 12.36
N SER A 72 21.19 -6.55 13.68
CA SER A 72 21.49 -7.64 14.62
C SER A 72 20.57 -8.86 14.43
N LYS A 73 19.29 -8.67 14.09
CA LYS A 73 18.36 -9.77 13.77
C LYS A 73 18.71 -10.45 12.45
N TRP A 74 19.15 -9.69 11.44
CA TRP A 74 19.65 -10.26 10.18
C TRP A 74 20.89 -11.12 10.40
N GLU A 75 21.83 -10.68 11.23
CA GLU A 75 23.06 -11.42 11.53
C GLU A 75 22.80 -12.76 12.23
N THR A 76 21.71 -12.88 13.00
CA THR A 76 21.32 -14.15 13.66
C THR A 76 20.58 -15.14 12.75
N LEU A 77 20.10 -14.71 11.59
CA LEU A 77 19.27 -15.55 10.74
C LEU A 77 20.14 -16.58 10.02
N THR A 78 20.16 -17.81 10.52
CA THR A 78 20.84 -18.93 9.86
C THR A 78 19.95 -19.46 8.74
N ILE A 79 20.24 -19.08 7.50
CA ILE A 79 19.53 -19.58 6.33
C ILE A 79 20.20 -20.87 5.85
N SER A 80 19.44 -21.97 5.84
CA SER A 80 19.86 -23.22 5.21
C SER A 80 19.66 -23.13 3.70
N TYR A 81 20.76 -23.07 2.94
CA TYR A 81 20.72 -23.10 1.48
C TYR A 81 21.50 -24.30 0.93
N PRO A 82 21.08 -24.89 -0.21
CA PRO A 82 21.83 -25.96 -0.84
C PRO A 82 23.17 -25.43 -1.35
N LYS A 83 24.28 -26.08 -1.02
CA LYS A 83 25.64 -25.58 -1.34
C LYS A 83 25.97 -25.57 -2.84
N SER A 84 25.19 -26.27 -3.67
CA SER A 84 25.39 -26.36 -5.11
C SER A 84 24.72 -25.19 -5.85
N LYS A 85 25.51 -24.40 -6.59
CA LYS A 85 25.02 -23.27 -7.40
C LYS A 85 24.01 -23.72 -8.46
N THR A 86 24.20 -24.90 -9.04
CA THR A 86 23.33 -25.46 -10.07
C THR A 86 21.96 -25.86 -9.50
N GLU A 87 21.94 -26.41 -8.29
CA GLU A 87 20.70 -26.80 -7.62
C GLU A 87 19.91 -25.57 -7.16
N GLN A 88 20.60 -24.53 -6.67
CA GLN A 88 19.98 -23.24 -6.38
C GLN A 88 19.31 -22.65 -7.62
N GLN A 89 20.01 -22.64 -8.76
CA GLN A 89 19.45 -22.12 -10.02
C GLN A 89 18.22 -22.91 -10.47
N ALA A 90 18.22 -24.25 -10.33
CA ALA A 90 17.07 -25.07 -10.66
C ALA A 90 15.86 -24.78 -9.75
N ILE A 91 16.09 -24.55 -8.45
CA ILE A 91 15.03 -24.19 -7.49
C ILE A 91 14.47 -22.81 -7.82
N VAL A 92 15.33 -21.84 -8.11
CA VAL A 92 14.92 -20.48 -8.50
C VAL A 92 14.10 -20.51 -9.79
N GLN A 93 14.52 -21.25 -10.81
CA GLN A 93 13.76 -21.39 -12.05
C GLN A 93 12.36 -21.97 -11.84
N LYS A 94 12.23 -22.98 -10.96
CA LYS A 94 10.92 -23.55 -10.60
C LYS A 94 10.04 -22.53 -9.87
N LEU A 95 10.64 -21.78 -8.94
CA LEU A 95 9.92 -20.75 -8.17
C LEU A 95 9.47 -19.59 -9.08
N ASP A 96 10.33 -19.16 -9.99
CA ASP A 96 10.03 -18.11 -10.97
C ASP A 96 8.92 -18.54 -11.93
N ALA A 97 8.95 -19.78 -12.41
CA ALA A 97 7.87 -20.33 -13.24
C ALA A 97 6.53 -20.32 -12.49
N LEU A 98 6.52 -20.80 -11.24
CA LEU A 98 5.31 -20.81 -10.40
C LEU A 98 4.83 -19.38 -10.11
N SER A 99 5.74 -18.43 -9.86
CA SER A 99 5.43 -17.02 -9.66
C SER A 99 4.84 -16.36 -10.90
N ALA A 100 5.34 -16.73 -12.09
CA ALA A 100 4.80 -16.22 -13.34
C ALA A 100 3.37 -16.75 -13.59
N GLU A 101 3.11 -18.02 -13.26
CA GLU A 101 1.77 -18.61 -13.33
C GLU A 101 0.80 -17.93 -12.36
N THR A 102 1.21 -17.68 -11.11
CA THR A 102 0.35 -17.01 -10.13
C THR A 102 0.05 -15.57 -10.51
N LYS A 103 1.02 -14.81 -11.04
CA LYS A 103 0.80 -13.44 -11.55
C LYS A 103 -0.16 -13.41 -12.74
N LYS A 104 -0.05 -14.35 -13.67
CA LYS A 104 -1.00 -14.45 -14.79
C LYS A 104 -2.41 -14.73 -14.30
N LEU A 105 -2.54 -15.64 -13.34
CA LEU A 105 -3.83 -16.00 -12.75
C LEU A 105 -4.45 -14.82 -11.99
N GLU A 106 -3.64 -14.12 -11.20
CA GLU A 106 -4.05 -12.90 -10.48
C GLU A 106 -4.61 -11.85 -11.45
N ALA A 107 -3.93 -11.58 -12.56
CA ALA A 107 -4.42 -10.65 -13.58
C ALA A 107 -5.78 -11.08 -14.18
N ILE A 108 -5.98 -12.38 -14.40
CA ILE A 108 -7.28 -12.91 -14.89
C ILE A 108 -8.38 -12.70 -13.84
N TYR A 109 -8.10 -12.95 -12.56
CA TYR A 109 -9.08 -12.75 -11.50
C TYR A 109 -9.43 -11.28 -11.32
N GLN A 110 -8.45 -10.38 -11.35
CA GLN A 110 -8.69 -8.94 -11.29
C GLN A 110 -9.59 -8.47 -12.45
N LYS A 111 -9.34 -8.97 -13.66
CA LYS A 111 -10.20 -8.68 -14.81
C LYS A 111 -11.64 -9.16 -14.61
N LYS A 112 -11.84 -10.38 -14.11
CA LYS A 112 -13.19 -10.91 -13.83
C LYS A 112 -13.95 -10.08 -12.79
N ILE A 113 -13.25 -9.61 -11.75
CA ILE A 113 -13.86 -8.74 -10.74
C ILE A 113 -14.33 -7.44 -11.37
N TYR A 114 -13.49 -6.83 -12.22
CA TYR A 114 -13.84 -5.62 -12.96
C TYR A 114 -15.05 -5.83 -13.88
N ASP A 115 -15.06 -6.89 -14.69
CA ASP A 115 -16.15 -7.20 -15.61
C ASP A 115 -17.48 -7.42 -14.85
N LEU A 116 -17.42 -8.04 -13.66
CA LEU A 116 -18.59 -8.23 -12.80
C LEU A 116 -19.10 -6.91 -12.19
N GLU A 117 -18.20 -6.00 -11.80
CA GLU A 117 -18.60 -4.67 -11.34
C GLU A 117 -19.26 -3.86 -12.45
N GLU A 118 -18.73 -3.93 -13.67
CA GLU A 118 -19.31 -3.27 -14.83
C GLU A 118 -20.68 -3.84 -15.19
N LEU A 119 -20.83 -5.17 -15.19
CA LEU A 119 -22.11 -5.82 -15.43
C LEU A 119 -23.16 -5.43 -14.38
N LYS A 120 -22.79 -5.41 -13.09
CA LYS A 120 -23.68 -4.95 -12.01
C LYS A 120 -24.13 -3.51 -12.22
N LYS A 121 -23.19 -2.60 -12.55
CA LYS A 121 -23.51 -1.20 -12.84
C LYS A 121 -24.46 -1.07 -14.03
N SER A 122 -24.22 -1.82 -15.11
CA SER A 122 -25.06 -1.80 -16.31
C SER A 122 -26.47 -2.33 -16.06
N VAL A 123 -26.61 -3.46 -15.35
CA VAL A 123 -27.92 -4.03 -14.99
C VAL A 123 -28.68 -3.08 -14.06
N LEU A 124 -28.01 -2.49 -13.09
CA LEU A 124 -28.60 -1.50 -12.19
C LEU A 124 -29.12 -0.27 -12.96
N GLN A 125 -28.33 0.24 -13.92
CA GLN A 125 -28.75 1.34 -14.78
C GLN A 125 -29.99 0.98 -15.62
N LYS A 126 -30.04 -0.21 -16.22
CA LYS A 126 -31.21 -0.69 -16.97
C LYS A 126 -32.45 -0.85 -16.09
N ALA A 127 -32.28 -1.31 -14.85
CA ALA A 127 -33.37 -1.40 -13.88
C ALA A 127 -33.94 -0.01 -13.52
N PHE A 128 -33.08 1.00 -13.36
CA PHE A 128 -33.51 2.38 -13.12
C PHE A 128 -34.14 3.06 -14.34
N ALA A 129 -33.75 2.66 -15.57
CA ALA A 129 -34.32 3.16 -16.81
C ALA A 129 -35.67 2.50 -17.19
N GLY A 130 -36.07 1.44 -16.48
CA GLY A 130 -37.34 0.73 -16.74
C GLY A 130 -37.32 -0.14 -18.00
N GLU A 131 -36.15 -0.49 -18.53
CA GLU A 131 -35.98 -1.28 -19.76
C GLU A 131 -35.81 -2.79 -19.50
N LEU A 132 -36.25 -3.28 -18.34
CA LEU A 132 -35.98 -4.64 -17.84
C LEU A 132 -37.19 -5.58 -17.98
#